data_AF-A0A954FYY3-F1
#
_entry.id   AF-A0A954FYY3-F1
#
_cell.length_a   1.000
_cell.length_b   1.000
_cell.length_c   1.000
_cell.angle_alpha   90.00
_cell.angle_beta   90.00
_cell.angle_gamma   90.00
#
_symmetry.space_group_name_H-M   'P 1'
#
loop_
_entity.id
_entity.type
_entity.pdbx_description
1 polymer ?
#
loop_
_entity_poly.entity_id
_entity_poly.type
_entity_poly.pdbx_seq_one_letter_code
_entity_poly.pdbx_strand_id
1 'polypeptide(L)'
;EKKDILNLAILLHDIGKGYGEDHSKVGAMIAAETAIRMGLKEEDQNLLVFLVFEHLTMAHLAFRRDISDPDVLFAFSQKVGSPEKLRMLYVLTAADITAVGPGVFTDWKSELLADLYERTMLLLGGKHSRYHRDERLARVKQRVRSHLNLPQVPEQEEHTEETWFTELFNSFSPHYLLVTSSERIAADIKILRDLPPDQIVVEGEFEPETGTVNYHVIAPAMYSQSCFHRMVSVFTAKRMEIISAHITTSVSGGVVDSFRVIDKDYAKEVPRNRIENIEEEVRKAVSGESDAKTMFLNNQRFRESASLSGEFDLGRVEIDNQSSKRCTIIDVIAHDRTGLLYIVSRAISRMGLSVVMAKISTHLDQVVDVFYVIDEHDQKIEDSQRLQEIKQQLENTLHDFELEGYKRYQRV
;
A
#
# COMPACT_ATOMS: atom_id res chain seq x y z
N GLU A 1 23.14 14.09 18.48
CA GLU A 1 23.90 14.73 19.58
C GLU A 1 23.05 15.02 20.83
N LYS A 2 21.73 14.79 20.83
CA LYS A 2 20.84 14.95 22.00
C LYS A 2 20.19 13.64 22.46
N LYS A 3 20.99 12.67 22.92
CA LYS A 3 20.51 11.32 23.28
C LYS A 3 19.57 11.33 24.49
N ASP A 4 19.82 12.24 25.43
CA ASP A 4 18.99 12.54 26.58
C ASP A 4 17.56 12.95 26.18
N ILE A 5 17.42 13.88 25.23
CA ILE A 5 16.11 14.32 24.72
C ILE A 5 15.41 13.18 23.97
N LEU A 6 16.15 12.39 23.17
CA LEU A 6 15.59 11.22 22.50
C LEU A 6 15.08 10.18 23.49
N ASN A 7 15.85 9.87 24.55
CA ASN A 7 15.43 8.92 25.58
C ASN A 7 14.17 9.41 26.32
N LEU A 8 14.10 10.71 26.61
CA LEU A 8 12.92 11.31 27.22
C LEU A 8 11.71 11.24 26.27
N ALA A 9 11.90 11.49 24.97
CA ALA A 9 10.85 11.34 23.97
C ALA A 9 10.37 9.89 23.90
N ILE A 10 11.27 8.90 23.89
CA ILE A 10 10.92 7.47 23.92
C ILE A 10 10.13 7.12 25.19
N LEU A 11 10.46 7.70 26.34
CA LEU A 11 9.70 7.48 27.56
C LEU A 11 8.27 8.09 27.50
N LEU A 12 8.11 9.21 26.80
CA LEU A 12 6.89 10.01 26.80
C LEU A 12 6.01 9.85 25.55
N HIS A 13 6.50 9.22 24.47
CA HIS A 13 5.84 9.25 23.15
C HIS A 13 4.36 8.84 23.19
N ASP A 14 4.04 7.84 24.01
CA ASP A 14 2.72 7.25 24.14
C ASP A 14 1.95 7.67 25.40
N ILE A 15 2.44 8.66 26.16
CA ILE A 15 1.88 9.02 27.48
C ILE A 15 0.45 9.58 27.41
N GLY A 16 0.00 10.01 26.22
CA GLY A 16 -1.37 10.46 25.98
C GLY A 16 -2.38 9.34 25.75
N LYS A 17 -1.98 8.05 25.77
CA LYS A 17 -2.91 6.92 25.65
C LYS A 17 -3.90 6.87 26.81
N GLY A 18 -5.14 6.46 26.53
CA GLY A 18 -6.22 6.37 27.51
C GLY A 18 -7.02 7.66 27.71
N TYR A 19 -6.66 8.74 27.03
CA TYR A 19 -7.47 9.95 26.94
C TYR A 19 -8.45 9.86 25.74
N GLY A 20 -9.59 10.54 25.82
CA GLY A 20 -10.62 10.52 24.77
C GLY A 20 -10.28 11.34 23.52
N GLU A 21 -9.11 11.99 23.50
CA GLU A 21 -8.60 12.80 22.40
C GLU A 21 -7.42 12.11 21.70
N ASP A 22 -6.89 12.73 20.64
CA ASP A 22 -5.68 12.26 19.96
C ASP A 22 -4.48 12.20 20.94
N HIS A 23 -4.03 10.98 21.24
CA HIS A 23 -2.97 10.72 22.21
C HIS A 23 -1.64 11.41 21.86
N SER A 24 -1.35 11.66 20.58
CA SER A 24 -0.15 12.40 20.18
C SER A 24 -0.24 13.87 20.61
N LYS A 25 -1.43 14.48 20.51
CA LYS A 25 -1.67 15.86 20.97
C LYS A 25 -1.60 15.96 22.49
N VAL A 26 -2.26 15.05 23.19
CA VAL A 26 -2.25 14.99 24.65
C VAL A 26 -0.83 14.72 25.17
N GLY A 27 -0.12 13.77 24.55
CA GLY A 27 1.27 13.46 24.88
C GLY A 27 2.19 14.66 24.69
N ALA A 28 2.03 15.42 23.59
CA ALA A 28 2.81 16.62 23.32
C ALA A 28 2.60 17.71 24.38
N MET A 29 1.36 17.89 24.85
CA MET A 29 1.04 18.82 25.94
C MET A 29 1.73 18.40 27.25
N ILE A 30 1.63 17.12 27.62
CA ILE A 30 2.29 16.58 28.82
C ILE A 30 3.82 16.71 28.70
N ALA A 31 4.37 16.46 27.52
CA ALA A 31 5.79 16.60 27.24
C ALA A 31 6.26 18.06 27.41
N ALA A 32 5.47 19.03 26.96
CA ALA A 32 5.78 20.45 27.15
C ALA A 32 5.85 20.84 28.64
N GLU A 33 4.84 20.44 29.43
CA GLU A 33 4.82 20.69 30.87
C GLU A 33 5.99 20.02 31.60
N THR A 34 6.32 18.78 31.20
CA THR A 34 7.45 18.02 31.74
C THR A 34 8.77 18.72 31.45
N ALA A 35 8.95 19.19 30.21
CA ALA A 35 10.16 19.86 29.76
C ALA A 35 10.41 21.16 30.55
N ILE A 36 9.36 21.95 30.80
CA ILE A 36 9.42 23.17 31.63
C ILE A 36 9.82 22.82 33.07
N ARG A 37 9.18 21.82 33.67
CA ARG A 37 9.47 21.38 35.05
C ARG A 37 10.89 20.87 35.23
N MET A 38 11.45 20.25 34.19
CA MET A 38 12.84 19.76 34.18
C MET A 38 13.87 20.87 33.91
N GLY A 39 13.43 22.09 33.60
CA GLY A 39 14.32 23.22 33.31
C GLY A 39 15.06 23.08 31.98
N LEU A 40 14.48 22.37 31.00
CA LEU A 40 15.07 22.23 29.67
C LEU A 40 15.12 23.58 28.95
N LYS A 41 16.10 23.77 28.07
CA LYS A 41 16.15 24.96 27.22
C LYS A 41 15.05 24.92 26.18
N GLU A 42 14.57 26.07 25.74
CA GLU A 42 13.46 26.20 24.78
C GLU A 42 13.64 25.35 23.52
N GLU A 43 14.86 25.28 22.97
CA GLU A 43 15.19 24.44 21.81
C GLU A 43 14.95 22.94 22.07
N ASP A 44 15.33 22.46 23.26
CA ASP A 44 15.18 21.07 23.67
C ASP A 44 13.72 20.75 24.03
N GLN A 45 13.00 21.72 24.62
CA GLN A 45 11.55 21.62 24.83
C GLN A 45 10.83 21.43 23.49
N ASN A 46 11.10 22.28 22.51
CA ASN A 46 10.50 22.23 21.18
C ASN A 46 10.83 20.92 20.45
N LEU A 47 12.06 20.41 20.61
CA LEU A 47 12.46 19.13 20.05
C LEU A 47 11.74 17.95 20.71
N LEU A 48 11.63 17.93 22.04
CA LEU A 48 10.89 16.89 22.76
C LEU A 48 9.42 16.87 22.36
N VAL A 49 8.76 18.03 22.38
CA VAL A 49 7.35 18.18 22.00
C VAL A 49 7.14 17.73 20.55
N PHE A 50 8.04 18.10 19.63
CA PHE A 50 7.98 17.64 18.25
C PHE A 50 8.06 16.11 18.14
N LEU A 51 9.03 15.48 18.82
CA LEU A 51 9.22 14.03 18.74
C LEU A 51 8.02 13.26 19.31
N VAL A 52 7.46 13.73 20.43
CA VAL A 52 6.26 13.13 21.03
C VAL A 52 5.03 13.39 20.16
N PHE A 53 4.90 14.57 19.55
CA PHE A 53 3.75 14.87 18.70
C PHE A 53 3.77 14.10 17.38
N GLU A 54 4.94 13.91 16.78
CA GLU A 54 5.09 13.33 15.44
C GLU A 54 5.50 11.85 15.46
N HIS A 55 5.51 11.19 16.63
CA HIS A 55 6.08 9.85 16.80
C HIS A 55 5.47 8.79 15.87
N LEU A 56 4.18 8.87 15.55
CA LEU A 56 3.52 7.96 14.60
C LEU A 56 3.74 8.32 13.13
N THR A 57 4.09 9.58 12.82
CA THR A 57 4.05 10.11 11.46
C THR A 57 4.97 9.34 10.53
N MET A 58 6.18 8.99 10.99
CA MET A 58 7.13 8.28 10.14
C MET A 58 6.69 6.85 9.84
N ALA A 59 6.18 6.11 10.83
CA ALA A 59 5.61 4.78 10.63
C ALA A 59 4.38 4.83 9.72
N HIS A 60 3.48 5.78 9.94
CA HIS A 60 2.29 5.97 9.10
C HIS A 60 2.68 6.25 7.64
N LEU A 61 3.61 7.16 7.38
CA LEU A 61 4.05 7.44 6.02
C LEU A 61 4.73 6.23 5.37
N ALA A 62 5.70 5.61 6.06
CA ALA A 62 6.46 4.50 5.52
C ALA A 62 5.59 3.27 5.21
N PHE A 63 4.55 3.01 6.02
CA PHE A 63 3.74 1.80 5.91
C PHE A 63 2.37 2.02 5.28
N ARG A 64 1.85 3.25 5.23
CA ARG A 64 0.48 3.53 4.75
C ARG A 64 0.41 4.48 3.58
N ARG A 65 1.51 5.14 3.20
CA ARG A 65 1.51 6.10 2.09
C ARG A 65 2.49 5.69 0.99
N ASP A 66 2.23 6.22 -0.19
CA ASP A 66 3.11 6.16 -1.34
C ASP A 66 4.32 7.09 -1.13
N ILE A 67 5.47 6.51 -0.75
CA ILE A 67 6.73 7.23 -0.57
C ILE A 67 7.47 7.50 -1.90
N SER A 68 6.92 7.09 -3.04
CA SER A 68 7.36 7.51 -4.37
C SER A 68 6.74 8.86 -4.77
N ASP A 69 5.62 9.26 -4.14
CA ASP A 69 4.99 10.54 -4.40
C ASP A 69 5.87 11.68 -3.84
N PRO A 70 6.39 12.57 -4.71
CA PRO A 70 7.27 13.65 -4.30
C PRO A 70 6.55 14.67 -3.41
N ASP A 71 5.23 14.82 -3.52
CA ASP A 71 4.46 15.73 -2.69
C ASP A 71 4.33 15.19 -1.26
N VAL A 72 4.16 13.87 -1.09
CA VAL A 72 4.18 13.20 0.23
C VAL A 72 5.54 13.39 0.89
N LEU A 73 6.63 13.10 0.17
CA LEU A 73 7.99 13.28 0.69
C LEU A 73 8.30 14.75 1.02
N PHE A 74 7.83 15.68 0.19
CA PHE A 74 8.04 17.11 0.40
C PHE A 74 7.24 17.68 1.59
N ALA A 75 6.00 17.23 1.77
CA ALA A 75 5.21 17.58 2.94
C ALA A 75 5.86 17.06 4.24
N PHE A 76 6.37 15.82 4.21
CA PHE A 76 7.09 15.25 5.34
C PHE A 76 8.41 15.97 5.63
N SER A 77 9.19 16.31 4.59
CA SER A 77 10.45 17.04 4.78
C SER A 77 10.22 18.44 5.38
N GLN A 78 9.17 19.15 4.95
CA GLN A 78 8.76 20.43 5.56
C GLN A 78 8.37 20.29 7.03
N LYS A 79 7.58 19.25 7.34
CA LYS A 79 7.15 18.95 8.70
C LYS A 79 8.33 18.65 9.63
N VAL A 80 9.28 17.83 9.17
CA VAL A 80 10.47 17.47 9.96
C VAL A 80 11.46 18.64 10.06
N GLY A 81 11.66 19.39 8.98
CA GLY A 81 12.39 20.66 8.94
C GLY A 81 13.91 20.58 9.10
N SER A 82 14.48 19.52 9.71
CA SER A 82 15.93 19.38 9.86
C SER A 82 16.44 17.93 9.83
N PRO A 83 17.68 17.69 9.34
CA PRO A 83 18.33 16.38 9.38
C PRO A 83 18.44 15.77 10.79
N GLU A 84 18.58 16.61 11.82
CA GLU A 84 18.66 16.15 13.20
C GLU A 84 17.33 15.58 13.69
N LYS A 85 16.22 16.32 13.48
CA LYS A 85 14.88 15.86 13.81
C LYS A 85 14.54 14.57 13.07
N LEU A 86 14.91 14.47 11.79
CA LEU A 86 14.69 13.25 11.00
C LEU A 86 15.40 12.03 11.58
N ARG A 87 16.68 12.17 11.97
CA ARG A 87 17.45 11.10 12.61
C ARG A 87 16.83 10.64 13.92
N MET A 88 16.42 11.59 14.76
CA MET A 88 15.82 11.26 16.05
C MET A 88 14.45 10.60 15.89
N LEU A 89 13.63 11.10 14.97
CA LEU A 89 12.32 10.50 14.68
C LEU A 89 12.47 9.09 14.11
N TYR A 90 13.45 8.86 13.22
CA TYR A 90 13.76 7.51 12.70
C TYR A 90 14.12 6.53 13.82
N VAL A 91 15.03 6.92 14.72
CA VAL A 91 15.45 6.05 15.83
C VAL A 91 14.30 5.82 16.81
N LEU A 92 13.51 6.85 17.12
CA LEU A 92 12.33 6.71 17.97
C LEU A 92 11.33 5.73 17.36
N THR A 93 11.03 5.89 16.07
CA THR A 93 10.10 5.03 15.32
C THR A 93 10.57 3.58 15.29
N ALA A 94 11.85 3.35 14.99
CA ALA A 94 12.42 2.00 14.98
C ALA A 94 12.38 1.37 16.39
N ALA A 95 12.68 2.14 17.43
CA ALA A 95 12.64 1.67 18.82
C ALA A 95 11.21 1.29 19.25
N ASP A 96 10.22 2.13 18.92
CA ASP A 96 8.80 1.89 19.21
C ASP A 96 8.29 0.60 18.54
N ILE A 97 8.44 0.48 17.22
CA ILE A 97 7.98 -0.70 16.47
C ILE A 97 8.66 -1.98 16.96
N THR A 98 9.95 -1.91 17.31
CA THR A 98 10.70 -3.05 17.86
C THR A 98 10.16 -3.45 19.25
N ALA A 99 9.71 -2.49 20.05
CA ALA A 99 9.20 -2.73 21.40
C ALA A 99 7.80 -3.37 21.44
N VAL A 100 7.01 -3.28 20.36
CA VAL A 100 5.65 -3.86 20.28
C VAL A 100 5.66 -5.38 20.46
N GLY A 101 6.63 -6.09 19.87
CA GLY A 101 6.73 -7.54 20.02
C GLY A 101 7.55 -8.23 18.93
N PRO A 102 7.87 -9.53 19.13
CA PRO A 102 8.61 -10.31 18.15
C PRO A 102 7.84 -10.41 16.83
N GLY A 103 8.55 -10.27 15.71
CA GLY A 103 7.96 -10.36 14.36
C GLY A 103 7.20 -9.11 13.90
N VAL A 104 7.07 -8.07 14.73
CA VAL A 104 6.43 -6.81 14.33
C VAL A 104 7.35 -5.94 13.47
N PHE A 105 8.61 -5.81 13.89
CA PHE A 105 9.67 -5.16 13.11
C PHE A 105 10.37 -6.20 12.23
N THR A 106 9.96 -6.26 10.97
CA THR A 106 10.46 -7.18 9.95
C THR A 106 11.50 -6.50 9.06
N ASP A 107 12.30 -7.29 8.34
CA ASP A 107 13.29 -6.77 7.38
C ASP A 107 12.64 -5.83 6.36
N TRP A 108 11.46 -6.20 5.84
CA TRP A 108 10.72 -5.35 4.90
C TRP A 108 10.26 -4.01 5.50
N LYS A 109 9.84 -3.97 6.78
CA LYS A 109 9.46 -2.69 7.44
C LYS A 109 10.70 -1.83 7.68
N SER A 110 11.83 -2.46 7.99
CA SER A 110 13.11 -1.78 8.11
C SER A 110 13.51 -1.12 6.78
N GLU A 111 13.38 -1.84 5.67
CA GLU A 111 13.66 -1.30 4.33
C GLU A 111 12.77 -0.10 3.99
N LEU A 112 11.46 -0.17 4.24
CA LEU A 112 10.54 0.94 3.97
C LEU A 112 10.85 2.18 4.81
N LEU A 113 11.19 1.99 6.10
CA LEU A 113 11.59 3.10 6.96
C LEU A 113 12.92 3.72 6.52
N ALA A 114 13.89 2.89 6.13
CA ALA A 114 15.18 3.34 5.62
C ALA A 114 15.01 4.12 4.31
N ASP A 115 14.19 3.63 3.37
CA ASP A 115 13.91 4.31 2.10
C ASP A 115 13.25 5.69 2.33
N LEU A 116 12.26 5.78 3.22
CA LEU A 116 11.66 7.07 3.61
C LEU A 116 12.70 8.01 4.23
N TYR A 117 13.53 7.51 5.15
CA TYR A 117 14.59 8.29 5.80
C TYR A 117 15.59 8.84 4.79
N GLU A 118 16.14 7.99 3.91
CA GLU A 118 17.16 8.38 2.94
C GLU A 118 16.63 9.40 1.94
N ARG A 119 15.43 9.17 1.40
CA ARG A 119 14.78 10.11 0.47
C ARG A 119 14.52 11.46 1.13
N THR A 120 14.01 11.46 2.37
CA THR A 120 13.75 12.71 3.10
C THR A 120 15.05 13.44 3.45
N MET A 121 16.11 12.71 3.79
CA MET A 121 17.42 13.28 4.09
C MET A 121 18.02 13.99 2.87
N LEU A 122 17.85 13.43 1.67
CA LEU A 122 18.25 14.07 0.42
C LEU A 122 17.53 15.41 0.21
N LEU A 123 16.21 15.46 0.47
CA LEU A 123 15.42 16.69 0.35
C LEU A 123 15.86 17.77 1.35
N LEU A 124 16.11 17.38 2.60
CA LEU A 124 16.61 18.27 3.64
C LEU A 124 18.03 18.78 3.33
N GLY A 125 18.80 18.04 2.52
CA GLY A 125 20.08 18.47 1.96
C GLY A 125 19.99 19.47 0.81
N GLY A 126 18.80 19.97 0.47
CA GLY A 126 18.59 21.00 -0.57
C GLY A 126 18.36 20.47 -1.98
N LYS A 127 18.07 19.17 -2.14
CA LYS A 127 17.73 18.56 -3.43
C LYS A 127 16.23 18.71 -3.73
N HIS A 128 15.85 19.20 -4.91
CA HIS A 128 14.44 19.44 -5.26
C HIS A 128 13.71 18.15 -5.73
N SER A 129 12.74 17.69 -4.94
CA SER A 129 12.01 16.41 -5.13
C SER A 129 11.40 16.22 -6.53
N ARG A 130 10.70 17.24 -7.05
CA ARG A 130 10.02 17.14 -8.36
C ARG A 130 10.99 17.05 -9.54
N TYR A 131 12.02 17.89 -9.54
CA TYR A 131 13.07 17.85 -10.56
C TYR A 131 13.76 16.47 -10.58
N HIS A 132 14.00 15.88 -9.41
CA HIS A 132 14.55 14.53 -9.33
C HIS A 132 13.59 13.43 -9.77
N ARG A 133 12.27 13.56 -9.55
CA ARG A 133 11.29 12.59 -10.06
C ARG A 133 11.29 12.56 -11.57
N ASP A 134 11.19 13.72 -12.22
CA ASP A 134 11.12 13.79 -13.68
C ASP A 134 12.43 13.32 -14.32
N GLU A 135 13.59 13.70 -13.75
CA GLU A 135 14.88 13.14 -14.17
C GLU A 135 14.95 11.61 -13.96
N ARG A 136 14.43 11.10 -12.84
CA ARG A 136 14.48 9.67 -12.53
C ARG A 136 13.56 8.89 -13.48
N LEU A 137 12.36 9.41 -13.76
CA LEU A 137 11.45 8.85 -14.76
C LEU A 137 12.09 8.90 -16.16
N ALA A 138 12.76 9.98 -16.54
CA ALA A 138 13.49 10.07 -17.80
C ALA A 138 14.60 9.02 -17.91
N ARG A 139 15.37 8.80 -16.83
CA ARG A 139 16.39 7.73 -16.76
C ARG A 139 15.76 6.35 -16.88
N VAL A 140 14.65 6.10 -16.19
CA VAL A 140 13.90 4.83 -16.29
C VAL A 140 13.42 4.63 -17.73
N LYS A 141 12.78 5.64 -18.33
CA LYS A 141 12.33 5.61 -19.73
C LYS A 141 13.48 5.24 -20.66
N GLN A 142 14.64 5.88 -20.52
CA GLN A 142 15.83 5.58 -21.32
C GLN A 142 16.31 4.13 -21.15
N ARG A 143 16.38 3.62 -19.91
CA ARG A 143 16.79 2.23 -19.65
C ARG A 143 15.80 1.22 -20.23
N VAL A 144 14.51 1.45 -20.04
CA VAL A 144 13.44 0.62 -20.60
C VAL A 144 13.56 0.56 -22.12
N ARG A 145 13.77 1.71 -22.79
CA ARG A 145 14.04 1.75 -24.24
C ARG A 145 15.23 0.87 -24.63
N SER A 146 16.31 0.93 -23.87
CA SER A 146 17.50 0.10 -24.11
C SER A 146 17.17 -1.40 -24.01
N HIS A 147 16.40 -1.83 -23.02
CA HIS A 147 15.96 -3.25 -22.91
C HIS A 147 14.97 -3.68 -24.01
N LEU A 148 14.25 -2.74 -24.59
CA LEU A 148 13.38 -2.96 -25.74
C LEU A 148 14.14 -2.93 -27.08
N ASN A 149 15.42 -2.55 -27.09
CA ASN A 149 16.24 -2.34 -28.28
C ASN A 149 15.62 -1.32 -29.27
N LEU A 150 14.92 -0.30 -28.75
CA LEU A 150 14.33 0.75 -29.60
C LEU A 150 15.42 1.69 -30.13
N PRO A 151 15.36 2.11 -31.41
CA PRO A 151 16.32 3.05 -31.98
C PRO A 151 16.30 4.41 -31.25
N GLN A 152 17.43 5.12 -31.28
CA GLN A 152 17.51 6.51 -30.83
C GLN A 152 16.89 7.37 -31.95
N VAL A 153 15.67 7.85 -31.74
CA VAL A 153 14.99 8.73 -32.69
C VAL A 153 15.17 10.19 -32.21
N PRO A 154 15.66 11.12 -33.06
CA PRO A 154 15.68 12.54 -32.73
C PRO A 154 14.25 13.07 -32.48
N GLU A 155 14.07 14.00 -31.53
CA GLU A 155 12.75 14.59 -31.15
C GLU A 155 11.94 15.20 -32.32
N GLN A 156 12.53 15.34 -33.51
CA GLN A 156 11.96 16.02 -34.67
C GLN A 156 11.37 15.07 -35.74
N GLU A 157 11.49 13.75 -35.59
CA GLU A 157 10.90 12.78 -36.53
C GLU A 157 9.72 12.03 -35.89
N GLU A 158 8.54 12.14 -36.49
CA GLU A 158 7.38 11.31 -36.12
C GLU A 158 7.63 9.86 -36.55
N HIS A 159 8.15 9.06 -35.61
CA HIS A 159 8.30 7.61 -35.78
C HIS A 159 7.17 6.90 -35.04
N THR A 160 6.37 6.08 -35.73
CA THR A 160 5.18 5.41 -35.17
C THR A 160 5.48 4.57 -33.92
N GLU A 161 6.62 3.88 -33.88
CA GLU A 161 7.08 3.14 -32.70
C GLU A 161 7.45 4.06 -31.51
N GLU A 162 7.93 5.28 -31.76
CA GLU A 162 8.27 6.23 -30.70
C GLU A 162 7.04 6.79 -30.03
N THR A 163 6.04 7.15 -30.85
CA THR A 163 4.74 7.65 -30.38
C THR A 163 4.05 6.59 -29.55
N TRP A 164 3.95 5.36 -30.07
CA TRP A 164 3.37 4.23 -29.34
C TRP A 164 4.06 3.97 -28.00
N PHE A 165 5.40 3.88 -27.99
CA PHE A 165 6.13 3.60 -26.76
C PHE A 165 5.93 4.72 -25.74
N THR A 166 5.97 5.98 -26.17
CA THR A 166 5.79 7.12 -25.27
C THR A 166 4.38 7.17 -24.70
N GLU A 167 3.35 6.92 -25.50
CA GLU A 167 1.97 6.84 -25.04
C GLU A 167 1.77 5.71 -24.04
N LEU A 168 2.25 4.50 -24.36
CA LEU A 168 2.15 3.35 -23.47
C LEU A 168 2.94 3.55 -22.18
N PHE A 169 4.19 4.03 -22.26
CA PHE A 169 5.02 4.29 -21.09
C PHE A 169 4.39 5.34 -20.16
N ASN A 170 3.86 6.43 -20.72
CA ASN A 170 3.20 7.48 -19.95
C ASN A 170 1.85 7.04 -19.38
N SER A 171 1.28 5.94 -19.88
CA SER A 171 0.04 5.36 -19.36
C SER A 171 0.23 4.64 -18.02
N PHE A 172 1.44 4.16 -17.74
CA PHE A 172 1.75 3.52 -16.46
C PHE A 172 1.73 4.53 -15.31
N SER A 173 1.36 4.06 -14.12
CA SER A 173 1.50 4.85 -12.91
C SER A 173 2.98 5.20 -12.69
N PRO A 174 3.32 6.45 -12.38
CA PRO A 174 4.67 6.83 -11.99
C PRO A 174 5.20 6.02 -10.80
N HIS A 175 4.34 5.56 -9.89
CA HIS A 175 4.74 4.69 -8.79
C HIS A 175 5.38 3.41 -9.32
N TYR A 176 4.66 2.68 -10.19
CA TYR A 176 5.15 1.45 -10.82
C TYR A 176 6.48 1.67 -11.54
N LEU A 177 6.59 2.74 -12.34
CA LEU A 177 7.83 3.07 -13.05
C LEU A 177 9.03 3.36 -12.13
N LEU A 178 8.79 3.75 -10.89
CA LEU A 178 9.84 4.14 -9.94
C LEU A 178 10.22 3.04 -8.94
N VAL A 179 9.38 2.01 -8.78
CA VAL A 179 9.62 0.87 -7.87
C VAL A 179 9.92 -0.43 -8.60
N THR A 180 9.56 -0.54 -9.89
CA THR A 180 9.83 -1.71 -10.72
C THR A 180 11.15 -1.56 -11.49
N SER A 181 11.88 -2.65 -11.68
CA SER A 181 13.13 -2.65 -12.47
C SER A 181 12.87 -2.34 -13.94
N SER A 182 13.83 -1.69 -14.60
CA SER A 182 13.68 -1.34 -16.03
C SER A 182 13.56 -2.57 -16.93
N GLU A 183 14.16 -3.69 -16.52
CA GLU A 183 14.08 -4.99 -17.17
C GLU A 183 12.65 -5.54 -17.14
N ARG A 184 12.00 -5.51 -15.97
CA ARG A 184 10.61 -5.98 -15.80
C ARG A 184 9.63 -5.06 -16.51
N ILE A 185 9.80 -3.74 -16.42
CA ILE A 185 8.96 -2.77 -17.16
C ILE A 185 9.04 -3.06 -18.66
N ALA A 186 10.23 -3.33 -19.19
CA ALA A 186 10.40 -3.69 -20.60
C ALA A 186 9.74 -5.04 -20.96
N ALA A 187 9.75 -6.03 -20.05
CA ALA A 187 9.01 -7.28 -20.24
C ALA A 187 7.49 -7.04 -20.26
N ASP A 188 6.96 -6.23 -19.34
CA ASP A 188 5.53 -5.93 -19.24
C ASP A 188 5.02 -5.18 -20.47
N ILE A 189 5.82 -4.23 -20.97
CA ILE A 189 5.52 -3.52 -22.22
C ILE A 189 5.49 -4.48 -23.42
N LYS A 190 6.43 -5.45 -23.50
CA LYS A 190 6.42 -6.46 -24.56
C LYS A 190 5.16 -7.33 -24.49
N ILE A 191 4.79 -7.78 -23.29
CA ILE A 191 3.58 -8.57 -23.09
C ILE A 191 2.37 -7.76 -23.51
N LEU A 192 2.16 -6.56 -22.97
CA LEU A 192 1.00 -5.70 -23.31
C LEU A 192 0.90 -5.38 -24.81
N ARG A 193 2.03 -5.16 -25.48
CA ARG A 193 2.06 -4.89 -26.92
C ARG A 193 1.51 -6.06 -27.74
N ASP A 194 1.91 -7.26 -27.35
CA ASP A 194 1.66 -8.48 -28.12
C ASP A 194 0.43 -9.24 -27.59
N LEU A 195 -0.23 -8.72 -26.53
CA LEU A 195 -1.36 -9.35 -25.85
C LEU A 195 -2.67 -9.18 -26.65
N PRO A 196 -3.33 -10.28 -27.05
CA PRO A 196 -4.65 -10.20 -27.67
C PRO A 196 -5.71 -9.60 -26.73
N PRO A 197 -6.77 -8.96 -27.26
CA PRO A 197 -7.80 -8.30 -26.45
C PRO A 197 -8.50 -9.21 -25.44
N ASP A 198 -8.59 -10.51 -25.69
CA ASP A 198 -9.29 -11.52 -24.89
C ASP A 198 -8.36 -12.37 -24.01
N GLN A 199 -7.07 -12.04 -23.94
CA GLN A 199 -6.09 -12.81 -23.18
C GLN A 199 -5.65 -12.11 -21.91
N ILE A 200 -5.41 -12.92 -20.88
CA ILE A 200 -4.86 -12.49 -19.59
C ILE A 200 -3.62 -13.35 -19.31
N VAL A 201 -2.49 -12.68 -19.10
CA VAL A 201 -1.23 -13.29 -18.71
C VAL A 201 -1.12 -13.23 -17.19
N VAL A 202 -0.81 -14.37 -16.58
CA VAL A 202 -0.55 -14.47 -15.15
C VAL A 202 0.75 -15.24 -14.99
N GLU A 203 1.74 -14.62 -14.35
CA GLU A 203 3.06 -15.20 -14.10
C GLU A 203 3.29 -15.26 -12.59
N GLY A 204 3.44 -16.46 -12.03
CA GLY A 204 3.82 -16.68 -10.65
C GLY A 204 5.27 -17.12 -10.52
N GLU A 205 6.01 -16.49 -9.60
CA GLU A 205 7.40 -16.83 -9.29
C GLU A 205 7.58 -16.97 -7.77
N PHE A 206 8.12 -18.11 -7.33
CA PHE A 206 8.45 -18.32 -5.92
C PHE A 206 9.80 -17.69 -5.59
N GLU A 207 9.86 -16.93 -4.50
CA GLU A 207 11.05 -16.27 -3.98
C GLU A 207 11.50 -16.99 -2.69
N PRO A 208 12.54 -17.85 -2.74
CA PRO A 208 12.94 -18.67 -1.60
C PRO A 208 13.43 -17.87 -0.39
N GLU A 209 14.04 -16.70 -0.62
CA GLU A 209 14.60 -15.85 0.43
C GLU A 209 13.52 -15.30 1.36
N THR A 210 12.35 -14.97 0.79
CA THR A 210 11.22 -14.39 1.53
C THR A 210 10.13 -15.42 1.81
N GLY A 211 10.18 -16.61 1.18
CA GLY A 211 9.14 -17.63 1.28
C GLY A 211 7.82 -17.20 0.64
N THR A 212 7.86 -16.24 -0.29
CA THR A 212 6.66 -15.66 -0.93
C THR A 212 6.54 -16.11 -2.39
N VAL A 213 5.34 -15.97 -2.95
CA VAL A 213 5.11 -16.07 -4.40
C VAL A 213 4.71 -14.70 -4.91
N ASN A 214 5.41 -14.21 -5.92
CA ASN A 214 5.08 -12.99 -6.62
C ASN A 214 4.24 -13.35 -7.85
N TYR A 215 2.97 -12.96 -7.87
CA TYR A 215 2.07 -13.09 -9.01
C TYR A 215 1.98 -11.76 -9.77
N HIS A 216 2.26 -11.79 -11.06
CA HIS A 216 2.12 -10.67 -11.98
C HIS A 216 0.95 -10.95 -12.92
N VAL A 217 0.00 -10.02 -13.00
CA VAL A 217 -1.21 -10.13 -13.81
C VAL A 217 -1.20 -9.00 -14.83
N ILE A 218 -1.17 -9.38 -16.10
CA ILE A 218 -1.18 -8.47 -17.23
C ILE A 218 -2.42 -8.75 -18.06
N ALA A 219 -3.29 -7.76 -18.18
CA ALA A 219 -4.55 -7.89 -18.91
C ALA A 219 -4.87 -6.61 -19.71
N PRO A 220 -5.63 -6.70 -20.80
CA PRO A 220 -6.14 -5.53 -21.51
C PRO A 220 -7.02 -4.65 -20.63
N ALA A 221 -7.13 -3.36 -21.00
CA ALA A 221 -7.84 -2.36 -20.21
C ALA A 221 -9.30 -2.71 -19.90
N MET A 222 -9.97 -3.51 -20.75
CA MET A 222 -11.35 -3.94 -20.52
C MET A 222 -11.54 -4.82 -19.27
N TYR A 223 -10.46 -5.41 -18.74
CA TYR A 223 -10.50 -6.20 -17.50
C TYR A 223 -10.16 -5.39 -16.25
N SER A 224 -9.80 -4.10 -16.39
CA SER A 224 -9.40 -3.24 -15.27
C SER A 224 -10.46 -3.11 -14.19
N GLN A 225 -11.70 -2.89 -14.61
CA GLN A 225 -12.81 -2.78 -13.69
C GLN A 225 -12.96 -4.10 -12.93
N SER A 226 -13.01 -4.01 -11.60
CA SER A 226 -13.19 -5.18 -10.73
C SER A 226 -12.02 -6.19 -10.70
N CYS A 227 -10.91 -5.96 -11.42
CA CYS A 227 -9.79 -6.92 -11.47
C CYS A 227 -9.26 -7.24 -10.06
N PHE A 228 -8.98 -6.19 -9.30
CA PHE A 228 -8.40 -6.30 -7.96
C PHE A 228 -9.17 -7.23 -7.03
N HIS A 229 -10.48 -7.00 -6.85
CA HIS A 229 -11.27 -7.81 -5.92
C HIS A 229 -11.44 -9.26 -6.40
N ARG A 230 -11.45 -9.49 -7.72
CA ARG A 230 -11.48 -10.84 -8.31
C ARG A 230 -10.20 -11.61 -8.00
N MET A 231 -9.03 -10.98 -8.16
CA MET A 231 -7.74 -11.58 -7.78
C MET A 231 -7.66 -11.86 -6.28
N VAL A 232 -8.04 -10.88 -5.45
CA VAL A 232 -8.12 -11.06 -3.99
C VAL A 232 -9.02 -12.24 -3.62
N SER A 233 -10.12 -12.44 -4.35
CA SER A 233 -11.02 -13.58 -4.10
C SER A 233 -10.35 -14.93 -4.31
N VAL A 234 -9.50 -15.07 -5.34
CA VAL A 234 -8.75 -16.30 -5.63
C VAL A 234 -7.75 -16.58 -4.53
N PHE A 235 -6.89 -15.61 -4.22
CA PHE A 235 -5.87 -15.77 -3.18
C PHE A 235 -6.50 -16.10 -1.82
N THR A 236 -7.56 -15.37 -1.46
CA THR A 236 -8.31 -15.63 -0.24
C THR A 236 -8.87 -17.06 -0.26
N ALA A 237 -9.58 -17.46 -1.31
CA ALA A 237 -10.19 -18.79 -1.42
C ALA A 237 -9.15 -19.92 -1.41
N LYS A 238 -7.93 -19.67 -1.88
CA LYS A 238 -6.83 -20.64 -1.91
C LYS A 238 -5.96 -20.58 -0.65
N ARG A 239 -6.41 -19.87 0.40
CA ARG A 239 -5.73 -19.71 1.70
C ARG A 239 -4.37 -19.05 1.62
N MET A 240 -4.18 -18.19 0.62
CA MET A 240 -2.99 -17.36 0.51
C MET A 240 -3.18 -16.08 1.30
N GLU A 241 -2.13 -15.65 2.00
CA GLU A 241 -2.05 -14.36 2.65
C GLU A 241 -1.46 -13.34 1.68
N ILE A 242 -2.14 -12.23 1.45
CA ILE A 242 -1.62 -11.15 0.62
C ILE A 242 -0.77 -10.24 1.50
N ILE A 243 0.53 -10.21 1.25
CA ILE A 243 1.48 -9.36 1.98
C ILE A 243 1.52 -7.95 1.40
N SER A 244 1.43 -7.84 0.08
CA SER A 244 1.37 -6.55 -0.61
C SER A 244 0.76 -6.71 -1.99
N ALA A 245 0.09 -5.67 -2.48
CA ALA A 245 -0.50 -5.66 -3.81
C ALA A 245 -0.23 -4.31 -4.50
N HIS A 246 0.67 -4.30 -5.46
CA HIS A 246 0.90 -3.13 -6.30
C HIS A 246 -0.04 -3.21 -7.49
N ILE A 247 -1.13 -2.48 -7.39
CA ILE A 247 -2.11 -2.37 -8.46
C ILE A 247 -1.63 -1.25 -9.38
N THR A 248 -1.64 -1.48 -10.68
CA THR A 248 -1.37 -0.45 -11.68
C THR A 248 -2.34 -0.64 -12.82
N THR A 249 -3.50 -0.01 -12.69
CA THR A 249 -4.41 0.16 -13.81
C THR A 249 -3.99 1.40 -14.58
N SER A 250 -3.55 1.21 -15.83
CA SER A 250 -3.23 2.30 -16.75
C SER A 250 -4.53 2.90 -17.33
N VAL A 251 -4.56 4.24 -17.46
CA VAL A 251 -5.68 5.01 -18.04
C VAL A 251 -5.85 4.72 -19.54
N SER A 252 -4.87 4.11 -20.22
CA SER A 252 -4.91 3.90 -21.66
C SER A 252 -4.41 2.55 -22.20
N GLY A 253 -4.23 1.48 -21.40
CA GLY A 253 -3.73 0.24 -22.04
C GLY A 253 -3.78 -1.10 -21.32
N GLY A 254 -4.02 -1.19 -20.01
CA GLY A 254 -4.03 -2.50 -19.36
C GLY A 254 -3.93 -2.50 -17.85
N VAL A 255 -4.21 -3.66 -17.28
CA VAL A 255 -3.91 -4.04 -15.90
C VAL A 255 -2.47 -4.54 -15.86
N VAL A 256 -1.66 -4.00 -14.96
CA VAL A 256 -0.37 -4.57 -14.59
C VAL A 256 -0.31 -4.62 -13.07
N ASP A 257 -0.82 -5.71 -12.51
CA ASP A 257 -0.97 -5.87 -11.07
C ASP A 257 0.04 -6.90 -10.55
N SER A 258 0.70 -6.57 -9.45
CA SER A 258 1.65 -7.46 -8.79
C SER A 258 1.19 -7.75 -7.36
N PHE A 259 1.05 -9.03 -7.02
CA PHE A 259 0.73 -9.49 -5.68
C PHE A 259 1.90 -10.28 -5.11
N ARG A 260 2.31 -9.95 -3.90
CA ARG A 260 3.21 -10.79 -3.10
C ARG A 260 2.36 -11.53 -2.07
N VAL A 261 2.40 -12.85 -2.11
CA VAL A 261 1.58 -13.70 -1.24
C VAL A 261 2.39 -14.76 -0.52
N ILE A 262 1.92 -15.19 0.64
CA ILE A 262 2.39 -16.40 1.33
C ILE A 262 1.32 -17.48 1.18
N ASP A 263 1.68 -18.66 0.68
CA ASP A 263 0.77 -19.80 0.62
C ASP A 263 0.76 -20.53 1.96
N LYS A 264 -0.33 -20.40 2.74
CA LYS A 264 -0.43 -21.04 4.07
C LYS A 264 -0.49 -22.57 4.01
N ASP A 265 -0.75 -23.15 2.85
CA ASP A 265 -0.71 -24.61 2.67
C ASP A 265 0.73 -25.12 2.47
N TYR A 266 1.71 -24.23 2.22
CA TYR A 266 3.10 -24.58 1.87
C TYR A 266 4.12 -23.71 2.64
N ALA A 267 4.64 -24.23 3.75
CA ALA A 267 5.48 -23.46 4.68
C ALA A 267 6.96 -23.23 4.27
N LYS A 268 7.46 -23.87 3.19
CA LYS A 268 8.88 -23.79 2.80
C LYS A 268 9.10 -23.56 1.31
N GLU A 269 8.41 -24.31 0.48
CA GLU A 269 8.51 -24.21 -0.98
C GLU A 269 7.12 -24.40 -1.56
N VAL A 270 6.76 -23.57 -2.53
CA VAL A 270 5.49 -23.68 -3.25
C VAL A 270 5.76 -24.42 -4.56
N PRO A 271 5.22 -25.64 -4.74
CA PRO A 271 5.43 -26.42 -5.96
C PRO A 271 4.97 -25.68 -7.22
N ARG A 272 5.70 -25.84 -8.34
CA ARG A 272 5.35 -25.18 -9.61
C ARG A 272 3.92 -25.47 -10.07
N ASN A 273 3.44 -26.70 -9.91
CA ASN A 273 2.06 -27.06 -10.26
C ASN A 273 1.01 -26.34 -9.40
N ARG A 274 1.33 -26.00 -8.15
CA ARG A 274 0.47 -25.16 -7.30
C ARG A 274 0.45 -23.73 -7.84
N ILE A 275 1.60 -23.19 -8.23
CA ILE A 275 1.69 -21.85 -8.83
C ILE A 275 0.86 -21.79 -10.12
N GLU A 276 1.04 -22.74 -11.03
CA GLU A 276 0.31 -22.83 -12.30
C GLU A 276 -1.21 -23.00 -12.11
N ASN A 277 -1.63 -23.76 -11.09
CA ASN A 277 -3.06 -23.86 -10.74
C ASN A 277 -3.63 -22.49 -10.35
N ILE A 278 -2.88 -21.71 -9.57
CA ILE A 278 -3.31 -20.39 -9.13
C ILE A 278 -3.29 -19.39 -10.30
N GLU A 279 -2.28 -19.45 -11.18
CA GLU A 279 -2.24 -18.66 -12.43
C GLU A 279 -3.53 -18.86 -13.24
N GLU A 280 -3.98 -20.11 -13.40
CA GLU A 280 -5.20 -20.45 -14.13
C GLU A 280 -6.48 -19.98 -13.42
N GLU A 281 -6.55 -20.10 -12.09
CA GLU A 281 -7.72 -19.65 -11.33
C GLU A 281 -7.83 -18.11 -11.29
N VAL A 282 -6.70 -17.42 -11.23
CA VAL A 282 -6.63 -15.95 -11.39
C VAL A 282 -7.12 -15.56 -12.78
N ARG A 283 -6.65 -16.24 -13.83
CA ARG A 283 -7.10 -15.99 -15.21
C ARG A 283 -8.62 -16.10 -15.35
N LYS A 284 -9.22 -17.18 -14.84
CA LYS A 284 -10.69 -17.40 -14.85
C LYS A 284 -11.46 -16.38 -14.03
N ALA A 285 -10.92 -15.97 -12.88
CA ALA A 285 -11.57 -14.95 -12.05
C ALA A 285 -11.58 -13.59 -12.75
N VAL A 286 -10.43 -13.18 -13.32
CA VAL A 286 -10.29 -11.91 -14.03
C VAL A 286 -11.15 -11.89 -15.30
N SER A 287 -11.21 -12.99 -16.06
CA SER A 287 -12.09 -13.12 -17.24
C SER A 287 -13.59 -13.12 -16.90
N GLY A 288 -13.95 -13.37 -15.64
CA GLY A 288 -15.33 -13.46 -15.18
C GLY A 288 -15.97 -14.85 -15.36
N GLU A 289 -15.18 -15.85 -15.75
CA GLU A 289 -15.63 -17.25 -15.88
C GLU A 289 -15.89 -17.92 -14.52
N SER A 290 -15.31 -17.40 -13.45
CA SER A 290 -15.54 -17.89 -12.10
C SER A 290 -15.95 -16.77 -11.14
N ASP A 291 -17.08 -16.96 -10.45
CA ASP A 291 -17.52 -16.09 -9.38
C ASP A 291 -16.89 -16.51 -8.04
N ALA A 292 -16.50 -15.50 -7.26
CA ALA A 292 -15.95 -15.65 -5.92
C ALA A 292 -16.86 -16.50 -5.02
N LYS A 293 -18.19 -16.37 -5.16
CA LYS A 293 -19.17 -17.17 -4.41
C LYS A 293 -18.92 -18.68 -4.59
N THR A 294 -18.69 -19.13 -5.82
CA THR A 294 -18.43 -20.53 -6.14
C THR A 294 -17.10 -20.99 -5.54
N MET A 295 -16.07 -20.15 -5.58
CA MET A 295 -14.75 -20.47 -5.02
C MET A 295 -14.77 -20.62 -3.49
N PHE A 296 -15.53 -19.75 -2.80
CA PHE A 296 -15.69 -19.81 -1.35
C PHE A 296 -16.55 -21.00 -0.91
N LEU A 297 -17.68 -21.26 -1.58
CA LEU A 297 -18.56 -22.40 -1.26
C LEU A 297 -17.87 -23.76 -1.43
N ASN A 298 -16.98 -23.90 -2.42
CA ASN A 298 -16.27 -25.15 -2.69
C ASN A 298 -15.15 -25.43 -1.68
N ASN A 299 -14.69 -24.44 -0.91
CA ASN A 299 -13.65 -24.61 0.10
C ASN A 299 -14.25 -24.79 1.51
N GLN A 300 -14.62 -26.02 1.84
CA GLN A 300 -15.22 -26.38 3.14
C GLN A 300 -14.33 -26.08 4.38
N ARG A 301 -13.04 -25.81 4.18
CA ARG A 301 -12.06 -25.55 5.25
C ARG A 301 -12.10 -24.14 5.84
N PHE A 302 -12.84 -23.20 5.26
CA PHE A 302 -13.07 -21.87 5.87
C PHE A 302 -14.06 -21.89 7.04
N ARG A 303 -14.68 -23.04 7.34
CA ARG A 303 -15.65 -23.19 8.43
C ARG A 303 -15.03 -23.13 9.83
N GLU A 304 -13.71 -23.19 9.96
CA GLU A 304 -13.01 -23.20 11.24
C GLU A 304 -12.17 -21.93 11.42
N SER A 305 -12.78 -20.88 11.95
CA SER A 305 -12.08 -20.00 12.88
C SER A 305 -13.02 -19.62 14.01
N ALA A 306 -12.53 -19.82 15.23
CA ALA A 306 -13.26 -19.80 16.48
C ALA A 306 -13.98 -18.47 16.74
N SER A 307 -15.15 -18.54 17.39
CA SER A 307 -15.78 -17.35 17.95
C SER A 307 -14.85 -16.74 19.00
N LEU A 308 -14.37 -15.53 18.75
CA LEU A 308 -13.76 -14.72 19.80
C LEU A 308 -14.89 -14.03 20.56
N SER A 309 -15.09 -14.44 21.80
CA SER A 309 -15.89 -13.72 22.79
C SER A 309 -15.01 -12.60 23.38
N GLY A 310 -15.24 -11.36 22.97
CA GLY A 310 -14.58 -10.16 23.45
C GLY A 310 -15.30 -8.90 22.97
N GLU A 311 -14.95 -7.72 23.51
CA GLU A 311 -15.42 -6.44 22.97
C GLU A 311 -14.99 -6.34 21.49
N PHE A 312 -15.97 -6.18 20.60
CA PHE A 312 -15.71 -6.06 19.17
C PHE A 312 -15.07 -4.69 18.90
N ASP A 313 -13.78 -4.66 18.55
CA ASP A 313 -13.25 -3.51 17.81
C ASP A 313 -13.86 -3.62 16.40
N LEU A 314 -14.85 -2.77 16.11
CA LEU A 314 -15.68 -2.82 14.90
C LEU A 314 -14.92 -2.50 13.61
N GLY A 315 -13.61 -2.28 13.72
CA GLY A 315 -12.80 -1.67 12.69
C GLY A 315 -13.18 -0.20 12.50
N ARG A 316 -12.26 0.56 11.90
CA ARG A 316 -12.46 1.96 11.57
C ARG A 316 -12.02 2.23 10.15
N VAL A 317 -12.71 3.17 9.52
CA VAL A 317 -12.37 3.66 8.19
C VAL A 317 -12.02 5.14 8.28
N GLU A 318 -10.82 5.46 7.81
CA GLU A 318 -10.35 6.84 7.71
C GLU A 318 -10.21 7.19 6.22
N ILE A 319 -10.66 8.39 5.85
CA ILE A 319 -10.53 8.90 4.48
C ILE A 319 -9.53 10.05 4.51
N ASP A 320 -8.48 9.91 3.72
CA ASP A 320 -7.48 10.94 3.48
C ASP A 320 -7.62 11.43 2.04
N ASN A 321 -8.14 12.65 1.90
CA ASN A 321 -8.30 13.32 0.62
C ASN A 321 -7.31 14.48 0.44
N GLN A 322 -6.23 14.54 1.23
CA GLN A 322 -5.25 15.62 1.22
C GLN A 322 -3.86 15.15 0.76
N SER A 323 -3.46 13.94 1.14
CA SER A 323 -2.11 13.43 0.88
C SER A 323 -1.83 13.13 -0.60
N SER A 324 -2.86 12.79 -1.38
CA SER A 324 -2.74 12.58 -2.82
C SER A 324 -3.54 13.64 -3.59
N LYS A 325 -2.97 14.15 -4.68
CA LYS A 325 -3.68 15.04 -5.61
C LYS A 325 -4.57 14.31 -6.59
N ARG A 326 -4.33 13.01 -6.80
CA ARG A 326 -4.96 12.22 -7.88
C ARG A 326 -5.94 11.18 -7.38
N CYS A 327 -5.79 10.70 -6.15
CA CYS A 327 -6.62 9.65 -5.59
C CYS A 327 -7.19 10.08 -4.25
N THR A 328 -8.31 9.47 -3.89
CA THR A 328 -8.81 9.45 -2.51
C THR A 328 -8.19 8.23 -1.81
N ILE A 329 -7.67 8.41 -0.62
CA ILE A 329 -7.03 7.33 0.15
C ILE A 329 -8.01 6.85 1.23
N ILE A 330 -8.23 5.54 1.28
CA ILE A 330 -9.08 4.88 2.26
C ILE A 330 -8.18 4.00 3.13
N ASP A 331 -8.06 4.34 4.41
CA ASP A 331 -7.41 3.51 5.41
C ASP A 331 -8.47 2.67 6.11
N VAL A 332 -8.35 1.35 6.01
CA VAL A 332 -9.18 0.37 6.71
C VAL A 332 -8.36 -0.29 7.80
N ILE A 333 -8.79 -0.11 9.05
CA ILE A 333 -8.12 -0.66 10.23
C ILE A 333 -9.10 -1.59 10.92
N ALA A 334 -8.79 -2.87 11.00
CA ALA A 334 -9.70 -3.88 11.56
C ALA A 334 -8.92 -5.09 12.05
N HIS A 335 -9.58 -6.00 12.77
CA HIS A 335 -8.95 -7.27 13.13
C HIS A 335 -8.67 -8.14 11.90
N ASP A 336 -7.48 -8.73 11.83
CA ASP A 336 -7.13 -9.60 10.71
C ASP A 336 -7.98 -10.87 10.76
N ARG A 337 -8.84 -11.01 9.77
CA ARG A 337 -9.68 -12.18 9.57
C ARG A 337 -9.64 -12.57 8.12
N THR A 338 -9.61 -13.88 7.91
CA THR A 338 -9.56 -14.45 6.56
C THR A 338 -10.71 -13.94 5.70
N GLY A 339 -10.34 -13.26 4.62
CA GLY A 339 -11.25 -12.71 3.62
C GLY A 339 -11.83 -11.33 3.93
N LEU A 340 -11.36 -10.65 4.98
CA LEU A 340 -11.61 -9.23 5.22
C LEU A 340 -11.27 -8.39 3.97
N LEU A 341 -10.06 -8.55 3.45
CA LEU A 341 -9.60 -7.83 2.25
C LEU A 341 -10.52 -8.05 1.03
N TYR A 342 -11.06 -9.26 0.85
CA TYR A 342 -12.04 -9.52 -0.21
C TYR A 342 -13.34 -8.74 0.01
N ILE A 343 -13.87 -8.76 1.24
CA ILE A 343 -15.14 -8.08 1.55
C ILE A 343 -15.00 -6.57 1.36
N VAL A 344 -13.90 -5.99 1.82
CA VAL A 344 -13.58 -4.56 1.65
C VAL A 344 -13.38 -4.20 0.18
N SER A 345 -12.51 -4.91 -0.53
CA SER A 345 -12.25 -4.64 -1.97
C SER A 345 -13.50 -4.78 -2.84
N ARG A 346 -14.38 -5.73 -2.52
CA ARG A 346 -15.68 -5.89 -3.17
C ARG A 346 -16.63 -4.74 -2.87
N ALA A 347 -16.68 -4.27 -1.61
CA ALA A 347 -17.51 -3.12 -1.26
C ALA A 347 -17.06 -1.86 -2.01
N ILE A 348 -15.74 -1.61 -2.07
CA ILE A 348 -15.14 -0.54 -2.90
C ILE A 348 -15.61 -0.66 -4.35
N SER A 349 -15.45 -1.84 -4.94
CA SER A 349 -15.84 -2.08 -6.34
C SER A 349 -17.35 -1.91 -6.58
N ARG A 350 -18.21 -2.32 -5.65
CA ARG A 350 -19.68 -2.14 -5.74
C ARG A 350 -20.13 -0.69 -5.66
N MET A 351 -19.33 0.17 -5.03
CA MET A 351 -19.55 1.61 -5.01
C MET A 351 -19.10 2.30 -6.31
N GLY A 352 -18.66 1.56 -7.31
CA GLY A 352 -18.15 2.10 -8.58
C GLY A 352 -16.75 2.70 -8.47
N LEU A 353 -16.01 2.37 -7.40
CA LEU A 353 -14.66 2.86 -7.19
C LEU A 353 -13.64 1.86 -7.74
N SER A 354 -12.60 2.38 -8.38
CA SER A 354 -11.47 1.62 -8.89
C SER A 354 -10.26 1.78 -7.99
N VAL A 355 -9.65 0.67 -7.58
CA VAL A 355 -8.41 0.68 -6.80
C VAL A 355 -7.25 0.88 -7.77
N VAL A 356 -6.52 1.98 -7.61
CA VAL A 356 -5.33 2.31 -8.42
C VAL A 356 -4.07 1.79 -7.75
N MET A 357 -4.05 1.71 -6.43
CA MET A 357 -2.94 1.17 -5.64
C MET A 357 -3.50 0.68 -4.30
N ALA A 358 -2.95 -0.42 -3.78
CA ALA A 358 -3.26 -0.90 -2.45
C ALA A 358 -1.97 -1.12 -1.65
N LYS A 359 -2.05 -0.98 -0.33
CA LYS A 359 -0.99 -1.41 0.57
C LYS A 359 -1.61 -2.17 1.71
N ILE A 360 -1.36 -3.47 1.73
CA ILE A 360 -1.92 -4.40 2.69
C ILE A 360 -0.87 -4.59 3.77
N SER A 361 -1.22 -4.40 5.04
CA SER A 361 -0.26 -4.56 6.12
C SER A 361 -0.91 -5.14 7.36
N THR A 362 -0.50 -6.36 7.70
CA THR A 362 -0.90 -7.02 8.95
C THR A 362 0.09 -6.69 10.07
N HIS A 363 -0.44 -6.29 11.22
CA HIS A 363 0.26 -6.01 12.47
C HIS A 363 -0.39 -6.82 13.60
N LEU A 364 0.27 -7.90 14.02
CA LEU A 364 -0.27 -8.84 15.01
C LEU A 364 -1.66 -9.34 14.58
N ASP A 365 -2.71 -8.98 15.31
CA ASP A 365 -4.09 -9.38 15.06
C ASP A 365 -4.92 -8.28 14.37
N GLN A 366 -4.29 -7.22 13.88
CA GLN A 366 -4.94 -6.11 13.17
C GLN A 366 -4.34 -5.92 11.78
N VAL A 367 -5.17 -5.61 10.79
CA VAL A 367 -4.74 -5.13 9.49
C VAL A 367 -4.87 -3.61 9.41
N VAL A 368 -3.99 -3.02 8.61
CA VAL A 368 -4.10 -1.67 8.11
C VAL A 368 -3.99 -1.76 6.59
N ASP A 369 -5.15 -1.80 5.95
CA ASP A 369 -5.25 -1.89 4.50
C ASP A 369 -5.52 -0.49 3.94
N VAL A 370 -4.65 -0.03 3.04
CA VAL A 370 -4.76 1.28 2.42
C VAL A 370 -5.11 1.11 0.95
N PHE A 371 -6.16 1.80 0.51
CA PHE A 371 -6.61 1.80 -0.89
C PHE A 371 -6.57 3.22 -1.45
N TYR A 372 -5.84 3.40 -2.55
CA TYR A 372 -5.88 4.60 -3.37
C TYR A 372 -6.94 4.38 -4.43
N VAL A 373 -8.04 5.12 -4.35
CA VAL A 373 -9.21 4.94 -5.22
C VAL A 373 -9.52 6.17 -6.06
N ILE A 374 -10.10 5.90 -7.22
CA ILE A 374 -10.70 6.87 -8.14
C ILE A 374 -12.14 6.44 -8.44
N ASP A 375 -12.96 7.38 -8.91
CA ASP A 375 -14.33 7.10 -9.36
C ASP A 375 -14.38 6.49 -10.77
N GLU A 376 -15.59 6.26 -11.27
CA GLU A 376 -15.86 5.69 -12.59
C GLU A 376 -15.43 6.58 -13.77
N HIS A 377 -15.07 7.84 -13.51
CA HIS A 377 -14.58 8.81 -14.50
C HIS A 377 -13.06 9.02 -14.37
N ASP A 378 -12.37 8.10 -13.68
CA ASP A 378 -10.96 8.15 -13.34
C ASP A 378 -10.54 9.41 -12.56
N GLN A 379 -11.48 10.00 -11.81
CA GLN A 379 -11.23 11.19 -11.00
C GLN A 379 -11.11 10.89 -9.52
N LYS A 380 -10.41 11.77 -8.82
CA LYS A 380 -10.41 11.82 -7.37
C LYS A 380 -11.80 12.18 -6.86
N ILE A 381 -12.25 11.55 -5.78
CA ILE A 381 -13.54 11.85 -5.16
C ILE A 381 -13.38 13.12 -4.31
N GLU A 382 -13.95 14.23 -4.77
CA GLU A 382 -13.89 15.52 -4.04
C GLU A 382 -15.19 15.84 -3.28
N ASP A 383 -16.31 15.26 -3.67
CA ASP A 383 -17.60 15.52 -3.03
C ASP A 383 -17.65 15.00 -1.60
N SER A 384 -17.84 15.92 -0.65
CA SER A 384 -17.81 15.61 0.78
C SER A 384 -18.91 14.64 1.24
N GLN A 385 -20.09 14.70 0.61
CA GLN A 385 -21.19 13.79 0.94
C GLN A 385 -20.85 12.38 0.46
N ARG A 386 -20.33 12.24 -0.76
CA ARG A 386 -19.88 10.96 -1.30
C ARG A 386 -18.78 10.33 -0.46
N LEU A 387 -17.82 11.12 0.03
CA LEU A 387 -16.78 10.62 0.94
C LEU A 387 -17.40 10.07 2.24
N GLN A 388 -18.36 10.77 2.84
CA GLN A 388 -19.05 10.27 4.04
C GLN A 388 -19.85 9.00 3.76
N GLU A 389 -20.53 8.91 2.61
CA GLU A 389 -21.24 7.70 2.19
C GLU A 389 -20.30 6.49 2.04
N ILE A 390 -19.15 6.68 1.38
CA ILE A 390 -18.13 5.64 1.22
C ILE A 390 -17.64 5.16 2.59
N LYS A 391 -17.29 6.10 3.47
CA LYS A 391 -16.84 5.78 4.83
C LYS A 391 -17.89 4.94 5.57
N GLN A 392 -19.13 5.42 5.62
CA GLN A 392 -20.20 4.75 6.34
C GLN A 392 -20.51 3.36 5.78
N GLN A 393 -20.50 3.20 4.45
CA GLN A 393 -20.74 1.89 3.82
C GLN A 393 -19.63 0.89 4.14
N LEU A 394 -18.37 1.34 4.17
CA LEU A 394 -17.26 0.48 4.55
C LEU A 394 -17.29 0.13 6.04
N GLU A 395 -17.59 1.09 6.94
CA GLU A 395 -17.77 0.80 8.37
C GLU A 395 -18.91 -0.18 8.62
N ASN A 396 -20.06 -0.01 7.96
CA ASN A 396 -21.16 -0.98 8.02
C ASN A 396 -20.72 -2.35 7.48
N THR A 397 -19.91 -2.36 6.42
CA THR A 397 -19.36 -3.59 5.86
C THR A 397 -18.45 -4.30 6.86
N LEU A 398 -17.59 -3.59 7.58
CA LEU A 398 -16.74 -4.15 8.64
C LEU A 398 -17.59 -4.68 9.80
N HIS A 399 -18.56 -3.89 10.27
CA HIS A 399 -19.47 -4.28 11.35
C HIS A 399 -20.23 -5.57 11.04
N ASP A 400 -20.86 -5.64 9.87
CA ASP A 400 -21.56 -6.83 9.40
C ASP A 400 -20.61 -8.05 9.30
N PHE A 401 -19.37 -7.83 8.86
CA PHE A 401 -18.38 -8.90 8.74
C PHE A 401 -17.88 -9.39 10.11
N GLU A 402 -17.75 -8.51 11.09
CA GLU A 402 -17.44 -8.87 12.47
C GLU A 402 -18.55 -9.74 13.08
N LEU A 403 -19.82 -9.41 12.83
CA LEU A 403 -20.98 -10.15 13.35
C LEU A 403 -21.21 -11.50 12.67
N GLU A 404 -21.16 -11.54 11.33
CA GLU A 404 -21.52 -12.74 10.56
C GLU A 404 -20.31 -13.61 10.21
N GLY A 405 -19.10 -13.04 10.26
CA GLY A 405 -17.87 -13.67 9.81
C GLY A 405 -18.03 -14.30 8.43
N TYR A 406 -17.65 -15.57 8.33
CA TYR A 406 -17.71 -16.30 7.07
C TYR A 406 -19.13 -16.57 6.55
N LYS A 407 -20.18 -16.45 7.38
CA LYS A 407 -21.56 -16.67 6.91
C LYS A 407 -21.99 -15.66 5.85
N ARG A 408 -21.35 -14.49 5.81
CA ARG A 408 -21.60 -13.48 4.79
C ARG A 408 -21.23 -13.95 3.37
N TYR A 409 -20.18 -14.78 3.22
CA TYR A 409 -19.82 -15.33 1.90
C TYR A 409 -20.89 -16.26 1.33
N GLN A 410 -21.73 -16.86 2.19
CA GLN A 410 -22.79 -17.77 1.77
C GLN A 410 -24.10 -17.06 1.39
N ARG A 411 -24.29 -15.83 1.88
CA ARG A 411 -25.48 -14.98 1.59
C ARG A 411 -25.30 -14.08 0.38
N VAL A 412 -24.12 -14.13 -0.25
CA VAL A 412 -23.78 -13.45 -1.51
C VAL A 412 -24.72 -13.85 -2.63
#